data_AF-A0A1X1NHC7-F1
#
_entry.id   AF-A0A1X1NHC7-F1
#
_cell.length_a   1.000
_cell.length_b   1.000
_cell.length_c   1.000
_cell.angle_alpha   90.00
_cell.angle_beta   90.00
_cell.angle_gamma   90.00
#
_symmetry.space_group_name_H-M   'P 1'
#
loop_
_entity.id
_entity.type
_entity.pdbx_description
1 polymer ?
#
loop_
_entity_poly.entity_id
_entity_poly.type
_entity_poly.pdbx_seq_one_letter_code
_entity_poly.pdbx_strand_id
1 'polypeptide(L)'
;MTASPRPPELTDRDRAVLAMERRSWPGPGAKERAIREQLGLSPTRYYQLLNALLDDPRALAHDPVTVNRLRRLRASREARR
;
A
#
# COMPACT_ATOMS: atom_id res chain seq x y z
N MET A 1 29.98 5.24 -20.27
CA MET A 1 28.61 5.70 -19.92
C MET A 1 28.11 4.84 -18.76
N THR A 2 28.29 5.28 -17.51
CA THR A 2 27.77 4.59 -16.33
C THR A 2 26.30 4.94 -16.17
N ALA A 3 25.40 4.02 -16.51
CA ALA A 3 23.99 4.16 -16.16
C ALA A 3 23.88 4.07 -14.63
N SER A 4 23.57 5.18 -13.95
CA SER A 4 23.17 5.12 -12.54
C SER A 4 22.02 4.12 -12.42
N PRO A 5 22.06 3.16 -11.47
CA PRO A 5 20.93 2.28 -11.27
C PRO A 5 19.76 3.15 -10.85
N ARG A 6 18.74 3.25 -11.71
CA ARG A 6 17.45 3.79 -11.29
C ARG A 6 17.04 3.00 -10.04
N PRO A 7 16.61 3.67 -8.95
CA PRO A 7 16.13 2.94 -7.78
C PRO A 7 15.07 1.95 -8.28
N PRO A 8 15.10 0.69 -7.80
CA PRO A 8 14.24 -0.35 -8.35
C PRO A 8 12.79 0.13 -8.34
N GLU A 9 12.10 -0.06 -9.46
CA GLU A 9 10.68 0.26 -9.58
C GLU A 9 9.87 -0.49 -8.51
N LEU A 10 8.64 -0.03 -8.23
CA LEU A 10 7.74 -0.79 -7.35
C LEU A 10 7.58 -2.22 -7.85
N THR A 11 7.69 -3.18 -6.93
CA THR A 11 7.46 -4.58 -7.24
C THR A 11 5.99 -4.82 -7.57
N ASP A 12 5.69 -5.93 -8.25
CA ASP A 12 4.30 -6.31 -8.52
C ASP A 12 3.49 -6.48 -7.24
N ARG A 13 4.14 -6.94 -6.16
CA ARG A 13 3.53 -7.05 -4.84
C ARG A 13 3.14 -5.69 -4.28
N ASP A 14 4.00 -4.69 -4.41
CA ASP A 14 3.74 -3.33 -3.92
C ASP A 14 2.57 -2.69 -4.68
N ARG A 15 2.56 -2.86 -6.01
CA ARG A 15 1.47 -2.40 -6.88
C ARG A 15 0.16 -3.10 -6.51
N ALA A 16 0.20 -4.40 -6.24
CA ALA A 16 -0.98 -5.17 -5.85
C ALA A 16 -1.53 -4.74 -4.47
N VAL A 17 -0.66 -4.38 -3.51
CA VAL A 17 -1.07 -3.81 -2.22
C VAL A 17 -1.79 -2.48 -2.41
N LEU A 18 -1.25 -1.55 -3.21
CA LEU A 18 -1.93 -0.29 -3.53
C LEU A 18 -3.26 -0.52 -4.26
N ALA A 19 -3.30 -1.51 -5.16
CA ALA A 19 -4.53 -1.88 -5.86
C ALA A 19 -5.64 -2.41 -4.93
N MET A 20 -5.28 -3.12 -3.85
CA MET A 20 -6.25 -3.56 -2.83
C MET A 20 -6.92 -2.39 -2.11
N GLU A 21 -6.18 -1.30 -1.87
CA GLU A 21 -6.70 -0.11 -1.18
C GLU A 21 -7.63 0.74 -2.06
N ARG A 22 -7.59 0.57 -3.38
CA ARG A 22 -8.51 1.25 -4.31
C ARG A 22 -9.91 0.63 -4.32
N ARG A 23 -10.04 -0.65 -3.94
CA ARG A 23 -11.30 -1.40 -4.00
C ARG A 23 -12.20 -1.05 -2.82
N SER A 24 -13.51 -1.05 -3.07
CA SER A 24 -14.52 -1.08 -2.02
C SER A 24 -14.78 -2.52 -1.59
N TRP A 25 -14.90 -2.77 -0.29
CA TRP A 25 -15.06 -4.10 0.27
C TRP A 25 -16.47 -4.24 0.89
N PRO A 26 -17.24 -5.28 0.53
CA PRO A 26 -18.67 -5.36 0.82
C PRO A 26 -19.02 -5.71 2.29
N GLY A 27 -18.04 -5.80 3.19
CA GLY A 27 -18.31 -6.07 4.59
C GLY A 27 -17.06 -6.39 5.43
N PRO A 28 -17.23 -6.61 6.74
CA PRO A 28 -16.16 -6.95 7.66
C PRO A 28 -15.37 -8.17 7.17
N GLY A 29 -14.04 -8.12 7.25
CA GLY A 29 -13.16 -9.24 6.89
C GLY A 29 -13.07 -9.59 5.39
N ALA A 30 -13.92 -9.03 4.53
CA ALA A 30 -13.87 -9.30 3.07
C ALA A 30 -12.51 -8.92 2.47
N LYS A 31 -11.97 -7.76 2.89
CA LYS A 31 -10.62 -7.31 2.53
C LYS A 31 -9.54 -8.27 2.99
N GLU A 32 -9.60 -8.72 4.24
CA GLU A 32 -8.59 -9.62 4.80
C GLU A 32 -8.58 -10.99 4.15
N ARG A 33 -9.74 -11.53 3.80
CA ARG A 33 -9.83 -12.77 3.00
C ARG A 33 -9.15 -12.59 1.65
N ALA A 34 -9.49 -11.52 0.92
CA ALA A 34 -8.87 -11.26 -0.37
C ALA A 34 -7.36 -10.98 -0.29
N ILE A 35 -6.87 -10.34 0.78
CA ILE A 35 -5.44 -10.19 1.05
C ILE A 35 -4.77 -11.57 1.17
N ARG A 36 -5.36 -12.48 1.94
CA ARG A 36 -4.84 -13.85 2.10
C ARG A 36 -4.87 -14.62 0.78
N GLU A 37 -6.00 -14.59 0.09
CA GLU A 37 -6.23 -15.37 -1.14
C GLU A 37 -5.44 -14.84 -2.35
N GLN A 38 -5.39 -13.53 -2.55
CA GLN A 38 -4.80 -12.94 -3.76
C GLN A 38 -3.32 -12.57 -3.58
N LEU A 39 -2.88 -12.24 -2.36
CA LEU A 39 -1.50 -11.81 -2.12
C LEU A 39 -0.67 -12.82 -1.32
N GLY A 40 -1.31 -13.87 -0.78
CA GLY A 40 -0.66 -14.84 0.11
C GLY A 40 -0.08 -14.19 1.36
N LEU A 41 -0.66 -13.07 1.80
CA LEU A 41 -0.16 -12.30 2.94
C LEU A 41 -1.07 -12.46 4.16
N SER A 42 -0.46 -12.54 5.34
CA SER A 42 -1.21 -12.31 6.58
C SER A 42 -1.64 -10.83 6.68
N PRO A 43 -2.76 -10.52 7.37
CA PRO A 43 -3.20 -9.13 7.56
C PRO A 43 -2.10 -8.25 8.17
N THR A 44 -1.36 -8.75 9.17
CA THR A 44 -0.25 -8.02 9.79
C THR A 44 0.84 -7.67 8.79
N ARG A 45 1.29 -8.64 7.98
CA ARG A 45 2.33 -8.39 6.97
C ARG A 45 1.87 -7.42 5.89
N TYR A 46 0.60 -7.51 5.51
CA TYR A 46 -0.01 -6.58 4.56
C TYR A 46 0.03 -5.14 5.08
N TYR A 47 -0.41 -4.88 6.31
CA TYR A 47 -0.42 -3.52 6.85
C TYR A 47 0.99 -2.98 7.13
N GLN A 48 1.95 -3.84 7.47
CA GLN A 48 3.36 -3.44 7.55
C GLN A 48 3.89 -2.96 6.19
N LEU A 49 3.65 -3.74 5.12
CA LEU A 49 4.07 -3.37 3.78
C LEU A 49 3.35 -2.10 3.31
N LEU A 50 2.04 -2.01 3.54
CA LEU A 50 1.27 -0.82 3.20
C LEU A 50 1.86 0.43 3.88
N ASN A 51 2.15 0.36 5.18
CA ASN A 51 2.74 1.49 5.89
C ASN A 51 4.09 1.90 5.32
N ALA A 52 4.96 0.93 4.97
CA ALA A 52 6.23 1.23 4.31
C ALA A 52 6.03 1.91 2.94
N LEU A 53 5.05 1.47 2.14
CA LEU A 53 4.70 2.08 0.87
C LEU A 53 4.16 3.50 1.04
N LEU A 54 3.45 3.79 2.14
CA LEU A 54 3.02 5.16 2.39
C LEU A 54 4.19 6.11 2.60
N ASP A 55 5.37 5.65 2.97
CA ASP A 55 6.55 6.50 3.14
C ASP A 55 7.48 6.49 1.90
N ASP A 56 7.16 5.69 0.89
CA ASP A 56 7.95 5.50 -0.33
C ASP A 56 7.60 6.51 -1.44
N PRO A 57 8.54 7.33 -1.94
CA PRO A 57 8.28 8.26 -3.03
C PRO A 57 7.87 7.56 -4.34
N ARG A 58 8.27 6.31 -4.55
CA ARG A 58 7.88 5.52 -5.74
C ARG A 58 6.41 5.14 -5.71
N ALA A 59 5.89 4.80 -4.53
CA ALA A 59 4.45 4.58 -4.32
C ALA A 59 3.65 5.85 -4.61
N LEU A 60 4.14 7.00 -4.12
CA LEU A 60 3.53 8.29 -4.39
C LEU A 60 3.53 8.63 -5.89
N ALA A 61 4.63 8.37 -6.61
CA ALA A 61 4.71 8.58 -8.05
C ALA A 61 3.79 7.64 -8.84
N HIS A 62 3.58 6.41 -8.36
CA HIS A 62 2.76 5.41 -9.03
C HIS A 62 1.25 5.62 -8.83
N ASP A 63 0.80 5.87 -7.60
CA ASP A 63 -0.61 6.11 -7.27
C ASP A 63 -0.75 7.27 -6.26
N PRO A 64 -0.61 8.53 -6.73
CA PRO A 64 -0.62 9.70 -5.86
C PRO A 64 -1.92 9.85 -5.06
N VAL A 65 -3.06 9.48 -5.66
CA VAL A 65 -4.38 9.68 -5.05
C VAL A 65 -4.57 8.72 -3.88
N THR A 66 -4.32 7.42 -4.10
CA THR A 66 -4.46 6.41 -3.05
C THR A 66 -3.49 6.64 -1.90
N VAL A 67 -2.22 6.93 -2.22
CA VAL A 67 -1.18 7.15 -1.21
C VAL A 67 -1.47 8.39 -0.37
N ASN A 68 -1.82 9.52 -0.97
CA ASN A 68 -2.14 10.74 -0.21
C ASN A 68 -3.38 10.56 0.67
N ARG A 69 -4.42 9.87 0.17
CA ARG A 69 -5.62 9.56 0.97
C ARG A 69 -5.26 8.75 2.22
N LEU A 70 -4.45 7.70 2.06
CA LEU A 70 -4.03 6.83 3.15
C LEU A 70 -3.10 7.54 4.14
N ARG A 71 -2.17 8.37 3.66
CA ARG A 71 -1.33 9.24 4.51
C ARG A 71 -2.18 10.14 5.40
N ARG A 72 -3.21 10.80 4.84
CA ARG A 72 -4.14 11.64 5.61
C ARG A 72 -4.90 10.82 6.66
N LEU A 73 -5.42 9.65 6.30
CA LEU A 73 -6.10 8.77 7.25
C LEU A 73 -5.19 8.33 8.40
N ARG A 74 -3.92 8.04 8.13
CA ARG A 74 -2.91 7.72 9.15
C ARG A 74 -2.66 8.91 10.08
N ALA A 75 -2.40 10.09 9.53
CA ALA A 75 -2.20 11.31 10.31
C ALA A 75 -3.42 11.64 11.20
N SER A 76 -4.64 11.49 10.69
CA SER A 76 -5.87 11.69 11.48
C SER A 76 -6.07 10.64 12.59
N ARG A 77 -5.46 9.46 12.49
CA ARG A 77 -5.48 8.45 13.57
C ARG A 77 -4.42 8.78 14.62
N GLU A 78 -3.25 9.25 14.20
CA GLU A 78 -2.15 9.66 15.08
C GLU A 78 -2.56 10.89 15.92
N ALA A 79 -3.24 11.88 15.33
CA ALA A 79 -3.72 13.06 16.05
C ALA A 79 -4.85 12.78 17.08
N ARG A 80 -5.45 11.58 17.06
CA ARG A 80 -6.50 11.16 18.00
C ARG A 80 -5.96 10.33 19.17
N ARG A 81 -4.65 10.05 19.18
CA ARG A 81 -3.95 9.38 20.28
C ARG A 81 -3.35 10.42 21.20
#